data_AF-A0A1X0S5B4-F1
#
_entry.id   AF-A0A1X0S5B4-F1
#
_cell.length_a   1.000
_cell.length_b   1.000
_cell.length_c   1.000
_cell.angle_alpha   90.00
_cell.angle_beta   90.00
_cell.angle_gamma   90.00
#
_symmetry.space_group_name_H-M   'P 1'
#
loop_
_entity.id
_entity.type
_entity.pdbx_description
1 polymer ?
#
loop_
_entity_poly.entity_id
_entity_poly.type
_entity_poly.pdbx_seq_one_letter_code
_entity_poly.pdbx_strand_id
1 'polypeptide(L)'
;MATNDLCDSVKNLNVTDSSETSIKEKPKAAYDKAALKERWKILGNEPEQNILSMIRKACMNTFARNDFMKTLQTIKASFVQRDYEGIFTEATNLEVYAAAYVPGRALCYYEIFTRPQLLKFLMKRSQLYCVGSGSGSELAAIAAAMTRVPAERQKVKLVMQDIGDYESVLASFENTIREKWSITEEQLECTYEKGDTGTGRFDHIYVCHE
;
A
#
# COMPACT_ATOMS: atom_id res chain seq x y z
N MET A 1 74.79 41.99 34.87
CA MET A 1 74.79 41.91 33.39
C MET A 1 73.34 42.03 32.92
N ALA A 2 73.10 42.91 31.93
CA ALA A 2 72.04 42.90 30.89
C ALA A 2 70.59 42.59 31.31
N THR A 3 69.64 43.54 31.31
CA THR A 3 68.85 44.10 30.17
C THR A 3 67.95 43.13 29.41
N ASN A 4 66.67 43.53 29.37
CA ASN A 4 65.71 43.51 28.27
C ASN A 4 65.05 42.21 27.78
N ASP A 5 63.71 42.31 27.74
CA ASP A 5 62.82 42.07 26.60
C ASP A 5 63.20 40.98 25.60
N LEU A 6 62.40 39.91 25.59
CA LEU A 6 61.97 39.22 24.37
C LEU A 6 60.71 38.42 24.71
N CYS A 7 59.52 38.86 24.29
CA CYS A 7 58.95 38.69 22.95
C CYS A 7 57.86 37.59 23.05
N ASP A 8 56.57 37.93 23.01
CA ASP A 8 55.86 38.20 21.74
C ASP A 8 56.25 37.23 20.61
N SER A 9 56.24 35.91 20.85
CA SER A 9 56.38 34.95 19.74
C SER A 9 55.86 33.55 20.08
N VAL A 10 54.55 33.39 20.31
CA VAL A 10 53.82 32.21 19.80
C VAL A 10 52.38 32.60 19.42
N LYS A 11 52.23 33.72 18.72
CA LYS A 11 51.13 33.89 17.75
C LYS A 11 51.77 33.68 16.38
N ASN A 12 51.16 32.82 15.57
CA ASN A 12 51.58 32.37 14.24
C ASN A 12 52.40 31.08 14.21
N LEU A 13 51.71 29.95 14.28
CA LEU A 13 51.98 28.84 13.39
C LEU A 13 50.67 28.49 12.67
N ASN A 14 50.50 29.10 11.49
CA ASN A 14 49.62 28.59 10.46
C ASN A 14 50.15 27.22 10.03
N VAL A 15 49.37 26.18 10.27
CA VAL A 15 49.40 25.00 9.41
C VAL A 15 48.19 25.11 8.52
N THR A 16 48.43 25.63 7.31
CA THR A 16 47.58 25.38 6.16
C THR A 16 47.68 23.90 5.84
N ASP A 17 46.60 23.16 6.05
CA ASP A 17 46.34 22.00 5.21
C ASP A 17 44.89 22.03 4.76
N SER A 18 44.78 22.34 3.48
CA SER A 18 43.66 22.21 2.58
C SER A 18 43.03 20.82 2.67
N SER A 19 41.84 20.76 3.25
CA SER A 19 40.81 19.81 2.84
C SER A 19 39.43 20.43 3.07
N GLU A 20 39.04 21.32 2.16
CA GLU A 20 37.65 21.66 1.91
C GLU A 20 36.90 20.38 1.52
N THR A 21 36.38 19.67 2.51
CA THR A 21 35.27 18.75 2.28
C THR A 21 34.07 19.38 2.95
N SER A 22 33.44 20.30 2.24
CA SER A 22 32.11 20.77 2.56
C SER A 22 31.20 19.55 2.63
N ILE A 23 30.85 19.13 3.84
CA ILE A 23 29.75 18.20 4.07
C ILE A 23 28.52 18.96 3.57
N LYS A 24 28.16 18.76 2.29
CA LYS A 24 26.87 19.16 1.75
C LYS A 24 25.84 18.37 2.55
N GLU A 25 25.31 18.98 3.61
CA GLU A 25 24.12 18.50 4.28
C GLU A 25 23.08 18.27 3.18
N LYS A 26 22.73 16.99 2.94
CA LYS A 26 21.64 16.65 2.05
C LYS A 26 20.45 17.49 2.53
N PRO A 27 19.81 18.29 1.66
CA PRO A 27 18.68 19.11 2.08
C PRO A 27 17.65 18.17 2.70
N LYS A 28 17.42 18.35 4.01
CA LYS A 28 16.35 17.65 4.72
C LYS A 28 15.09 17.96 3.92
N ALA A 29 14.52 16.94 3.27
CA ALA A 29 13.32 17.09 2.46
C ALA A 29 12.30 17.85 3.32
N ALA A 30 11.95 19.07 2.90
CA ALA A 30 11.01 19.90 3.62
C ALA A 30 9.71 19.11 3.70
N TYR A 31 9.37 18.68 4.91
CA TYR A 31 8.19 17.88 5.18
C TYR A 31 6.97 18.79 5.07
N ASP A 32 6.22 18.67 3.96
CA ASP A 32 5.02 19.46 3.74
C ASP A 32 3.87 18.94 4.62
N LYS A 33 3.75 19.56 5.80
CA LYS A 33 2.67 19.27 6.76
C LYS A 33 1.29 19.59 6.19
N ALA A 34 1.17 20.55 5.28
CA ALA A 34 -0.10 20.94 4.70
C ALA A 34 -0.58 19.87 3.72
N ALA A 35 0.30 19.41 2.82
CA ALA A 35 0.03 18.31 1.90
C ALA A 35 -0.41 17.03 2.64
N LEU A 36 0.24 16.70 3.76
CA LEU A 36 -0.15 15.54 4.56
C LEU A 36 -1.55 15.70 5.19
N LYS A 37 -1.86 16.90 5.69
CA LYS A 37 -3.17 17.18 6.29
C LYS A 37 -4.28 17.05 5.25
N GLU A 38 -4.07 17.49 4.01
CA GLU A 38 -5.04 17.30 2.92
C GLU A 38 -5.25 15.82 2.60
N ARG A 39 -4.19 15.00 2.56
CA ARG A 39 -4.34 13.56 2.32
C ARG A 39 -5.09 12.85 3.44
N TRP A 40 -4.90 13.27 4.69
CA TRP A 40 -5.66 12.72 5.82
C TRP A 40 -7.16 13.01 5.73
N LYS A 41 -7.57 14.06 5.02
CA LYS A 41 -9.00 14.34 4.77
C LYS A 41 -9.63 13.37 3.78
N ILE A 42 -8.86 12.70 2.92
CA ILE A 42 -9.39 11.76 1.91
C ILE A 42 -10.25 10.68 2.56
N LEU A 43 -9.73 10.07 3.63
CA LEU A 43 -10.47 9.08 4.43
C LEU A 43 -11.16 9.69 5.66
N GLY A 44 -10.90 10.97 5.94
CA GLY A 44 -11.42 11.66 7.12
C GLY A 44 -11.05 10.98 8.45
N ASN A 45 -11.94 11.17 9.42
CA ASN A 45 -11.79 10.68 10.80
C ASN A 45 -12.20 9.21 10.97
N GLU A 46 -12.92 8.64 10.00
CA GLU A 46 -13.42 7.25 10.03
C GLU A 46 -12.91 6.48 8.81
N PRO A 47 -11.61 6.12 8.77
CA PRO A 47 -11.03 5.38 7.65
C PRO A 47 -11.74 4.06 7.40
N GLU A 48 -12.10 3.34 8.46
CA GLU A 48 -12.72 2.01 8.38
C GLU A 48 -14.03 2.11 7.61
N GLN A 49 -14.88 3.09 7.97
CA GLN A 49 -16.14 3.31 7.29
C GLN A 49 -15.95 3.76 5.84
N ASN A 50 -14.89 4.52 5.53
CA ASN A 50 -14.57 4.91 4.16
C ASN A 50 -14.09 3.73 3.31
N ILE A 51 -13.30 2.82 3.88
CA ILE A 51 -12.89 1.56 3.23
C ILE A 51 -14.11 0.70 2.94
N LEU A 52 -14.99 0.50 3.93
CA LEU A 52 -16.23 -0.27 3.76
C LEU A 52 -17.15 0.35 2.70
N SER A 53 -17.30 1.69 2.70
CA SER A 53 -18.09 2.41 1.71
C SER A 53 -17.48 2.39 0.31
N MET A 54 -16.16 2.27 0.19
CA MET A 54 -15.48 2.08 -1.09
C MET A 54 -15.77 0.68 -1.63
N ILE A 55 -15.52 -0.36 -0.83
CA ILE A 55 -15.75 -1.76 -1.23
C ILE A 55 -17.23 -1.99 -1.56
N ARG A 56 -18.14 -1.46 -0.74
CA ARG A 56 -19.58 -1.54 -1.01
C ARG A 56 -19.96 -0.94 -2.35
N LYS A 57 -19.35 0.19 -2.73
CA LYS A 57 -19.59 0.84 -4.03
C LYS A 57 -19.08 -0.05 -5.17
N ALA A 58 -17.86 -0.56 -5.06
CA ALA A 58 -17.25 -1.43 -6.07
C ALA A 58 -18.04 -2.75 -6.27
N CYS A 59 -18.65 -3.28 -5.21
CA CYS A 59 -19.44 -4.51 -5.25
C CYS A 59 -20.95 -4.29 -5.42
N MET A 60 -21.42 -3.08 -5.75
CA MET A 60 -22.87 -2.80 -5.79
C MET A 60 -23.64 -3.71 -6.74
N ASN A 61 -23.07 -4.00 -7.92
CA ASN A 61 -23.68 -4.88 -8.89
C ASN A 61 -23.81 -6.31 -8.34
N THR A 62 -22.80 -6.79 -7.62
CA THR A 62 -22.81 -8.11 -6.97
C THR A 62 -23.87 -8.17 -5.87
N PHE A 63 -23.98 -7.14 -5.02
CA PHE A 63 -25.01 -7.08 -3.97
C PHE A 63 -26.44 -7.01 -4.53
N ALA A 64 -26.62 -6.46 -5.73
CA ALA A 64 -27.92 -6.38 -6.40
C ALA A 64 -28.36 -7.70 -7.06
N ARG A 65 -27.51 -8.73 -7.06
CA ARG A 65 -27.85 -10.03 -7.67
C ARG A 65 -28.90 -10.78 -6.84
N ASN A 66 -29.89 -11.35 -7.52
CA ASN A 66 -30.96 -12.13 -6.90
C ASN A 66 -30.46 -13.44 -6.25
N ASP A 67 -29.35 -13.98 -6.73
CA ASP A 67 -28.75 -15.23 -6.26
C ASP A 67 -27.69 -15.04 -5.18
N PHE A 68 -27.36 -13.79 -4.78
CA PHE A 68 -26.26 -13.47 -3.88
C PHE A 68 -26.24 -14.35 -2.62
N MET A 69 -27.36 -14.41 -1.90
CA MET A 69 -27.45 -15.18 -0.65
C MET A 69 -27.33 -16.68 -0.87
N LYS A 70 -27.84 -17.19 -2.01
CA LYS A 70 -27.73 -18.61 -2.36
C LYS A 70 -26.28 -18.96 -2.66
N THR A 71 -25.62 -18.17 -3.49
CA THR A 71 -24.21 -18.33 -3.86
C THR A 71 -23.30 -18.23 -2.64
N LEU A 72 -23.55 -17.27 -1.73
CA LEU A 72 -22.79 -17.14 -0.49
C LEU A 72 -22.91 -18.38 0.41
N GLN A 73 -24.11 -18.99 0.48
CA GLN A 73 -24.28 -20.22 1.25
C GLN A 73 -23.57 -21.41 0.59
N THR A 74 -23.57 -21.49 -0.75
CA THR A 74 -22.78 -22.49 -1.48
C THR A 74 -21.29 -22.35 -1.15
N ILE A 75 -20.73 -21.14 -1.23
CA ILE A 75 -19.32 -20.88 -0.89
C ILE A 75 -19.02 -21.34 0.54
N LYS A 76 -19.88 -21.02 1.52
CA LYS A 76 -19.72 -21.45 2.91
C LYS A 76 -19.74 -22.97 3.05
N ALA A 77 -20.63 -23.66 2.33
CA ALA A 77 -20.69 -25.11 2.34
C ALA A 77 -19.43 -25.74 1.74
N SER A 78 -18.92 -25.20 0.63
CA SER A 78 -17.68 -25.65 0.01
C SER A 78 -16.46 -25.48 0.94
N PHE A 79 -16.40 -24.40 1.73
CA PHE A 79 -15.34 -24.25 2.77
C PHE A 79 -15.39 -25.36 3.83
N VAL A 80 -16.59 -25.76 4.28
CA VAL A 80 -16.75 -26.87 5.23
C VAL A 80 -16.30 -28.19 4.60
N GLN A 81 -16.56 -28.37 3.31
CA GLN A 81 -16.22 -29.57 2.55
C GLN A 81 -14.77 -29.58 2.04
N ARG A 82 -14.02 -28.49 2.22
CA ARG A 82 -12.67 -28.27 1.66
C ARG A 82 -12.63 -28.36 0.13
N ASP A 83 -13.73 -28.01 -0.52
CA ASP A 83 -13.84 -27.91 -1.97
C ASP A 83 -13.42 -26.50 -2.42
N TYR A 84 -12.11 -26.25 -2.40
CA TYR A 84 -11.55 -24.95 -2.80
C TYR A 84 -11.62 -24.74 -4.32
N GLU A 85 -11.52 -25.81 -5.10
CA GLU A 85 -11.62 -25.75 -6.56
C GLU A 85 -13.02 -25.25 -6.97
N GLY A 86 -14.10 -25.78 -6.38
CA GLY A 86 -15.46 -25.31 -6.63
C GLY A 86 -15.72 -23.85 -6.20
N ILE A 87 -14.93 -23.32 -5.25
CA ILE A 87 -15.03 -21.91 -4.85
C ILE A 87 -14.30 -21.01 -5.85
N PHE A 88 -13.06 -21.35 -6.20
CA PHE A 88 -12.16 -20.42 -6.87
C PHE A 88 -12.08 -20.55 -8.40
N THR A 89 -12.75 -21.53 -9.00
CA THR A 89 -12.81 -21.69 -10.47
C THR A 89 -14.00 -20.99 -11.11
N GLU A 90 -15.07 -20.74 -10.36
CA GLU A 90 -16.32 -20.16 -10.87
C GLU A 90 -16.37 -18.65 -10.65
N ALA A 91 -16.30 -17.87 -11.74
CA ALA A 91 -16.27 -16.39 -11.67
C ALA A 91 -17.43 -15.79 -10.86
N THR A 92 -18.61 -16.40 -10.92
CA THR A 92 -19.77 -15.94 -10.16
C THR A 92 -19.61 -16.09 -8.65
N ASN A 93 -18.86 -17.10 -8.19
CA ASN A 93 -18.50 -17.31 -6.80
C ASN A 93 -17.45 -16.28 -6.36
N LEU A 94 -16.48 -15.96 -7.23
CA LEU A 94 -15.42 -15.00 -6.93
C LEU A 94 -15.95 -13.60 -6.60
N GLU A 95 -16.94 -13.11 -7.35
CA GLU A 95 -17.57 -11.82 -7.05
C GLU A 95 -18.26 -11.81 -5.68
N VAL A 96 -19.05 -12.85 -5.39
CA VAL A 96 -19.80 -12.98 -4.13
C VAL A 96 -18.85 -13.17 -2.95
N TYR A 97 -17.77 -13.94 -3.16
CA TYR A 97 -16.69 -14.11 -2.21
C TYR A 97 -16.02 -12.77 -1.91
N ALA A 98 -15.63 -12.01 -2.94
CA ALA A 98 -15.03 -10.70 -2.76
C ALA A 98 -15.94 -9.77 -1.97
N ALA A 99 -17.21 -9.65 -2.37
CA ALA A 99 -18.19 -8.82 -1.69
C ALA A 99 -18.43 -9.19 -0.22
N ALA A 100 -18.36 -10.49 0.12
CA ALA A 100 -18.63 -10.97 1.48
C ALA A 100 -17.40 -10.95 2.40
N TYR A 101 -16.21 -11.27 1.88
CA TYR A 101 -15.02 -11.52 2.71
C TYR A 101 -13.95 -10.43 2.62
N VAL A 102 -13.89 -9.64 1.54
CA VAL A 102 -12.91 -8.54 1.42
C VAL A 102 -13.14 -7.44 2.46
N PRO A 103 -14.37 -6.99 2.77
CA PRO A 103 -14.57 -5.89 3.72
C PRO A 103 -13.85 -6.08 5.05
N GLY A 104 -14.00 -7.26 5.68
CA GLY A 104 -13.34 -7.57 6.95
C GLY A 104 -11.81 -7.66 6.80
N ARG A 105 -11.34 -8.37 5.78
CA ARG A 105 -9.90 -8.57 5.54
C ARG A 105 -9.17 -7.26 5.21
N ALA A 106 -9.79 -6.39 4.42
CA ALA A 106 -9.26 -5.08 4.09
C ALA A 106 -9.05 -4.20 5.34
N LEU A 107 -9.96 -4.26 6.32
CA LEU A 107 -9.77 -3.55 7.60
C LEU A 107 -8.58 -4.09 8.38
N CYS A 108 -8.47 -5.42 8.50
CA CYS A 108 -7.31 -6.06 9.15
C CYS A 108 -5.99 -5.67 8.47
N TYR A 109 -5.94 -5.71 7.14
CA TYR A 109 -4.75 -5.33 6.40
C TYR A 109 -4.46 -3.83 6.49
N TYR A 110 -5.47 -2.98 6.54
CA TYR A 110 -5.28 -1.55 6.72
C TYR A 110 -4.60 -1.26 8.07
N GLU A 111 -5.00 -1.92 9.16
CA GLU A 111 -4.31 -1.82 10.45
C GLU A 111 -2.84 -2.27 10.37
N ILE A 112 -2.53 -3.28 9.56
CA ILE A 112 -1.16 -3.73 9.34
C ILE A 112 -0.38 -2.65 8.55
N PHE A 113 -0.88 -2.23 7.39
CA PHE A 113 -0.18 -1.29 6.49
C PHE A 113 -0.06 0.12 7.07
N THR A 114 -0.87 0.49 8.06
CA THR A 114 -0.75 1.76 8.79
C THR A 114 0.33 1.76 9.88
N ARG A 115 0.99 0.63 10.12
CA ARG A 115 2.15 0.60 11.03
C ARG A 115 3.28 1.50 10.49
N PRO A 116 4.01 2.24 11.35
CA PRO A 116 4.99 3.24 10.90
C PRO A 116 6.07 2.72 9.93
N GLN A 117 6.45 1.45 10.05
CA GLN A 117 7.45 0.83 9.16
C GLN A 117 6.90 0.64 7.74
N LEU A 118 5.65 0.19 7.62
CA LEU A 118 5.00 -0.03 6.33
C LEU A 118 4.54 1.28 5.68
N LEU A 119 4.09 2.26 6.47
CA LEU A 119 3.84 3.61 5.94
C LEU A 119 5.09 4.26 5.33
N LYS A 120 6.26 4.12 5.97
CA LYS A 120 7.53 4.62 5.41
C LYS A 120 7.89 3.98 4.07
N PHE A 121 7.48 2.73 3.88
CA PHE A 121 7.64 2.01 2.61
C PHE A 121 6.66 2.57 1.57
N LEU A 122 5.37 2.66 1.89
CA LEU A 122 4.32 3.20 1.00
C LEU A 122 4.51 4.68 0.63
N MET A 123 5.35 5.44 1.34
CA MET A 123 5.68 6.84 1.02
C MET A 123 6.68 6.99 -0.15
N LYS A 124 7.36 5.91 -0.53
CA LYS A 124 8.46 5.93 -1.52
C LYS A 124 8.07 5.15 -2.78
N ARG A 125 9.05 5.01 -3.69
CA ARG A 125 8.97 4.01 -4.74
C ARG A 125 9.15 2.62 -4.13
N SER A 126 8.18 1.76 -4.35
CA SER A 126 8.07 0.45 -3.70
C SER A 126 7.36 -0.55 -4.59
N GLN A 127 7.78 -1.82 -4.55
CA GLN A 127 7.08 -2.91 -5.21
C GLN A 127 6.61 -3.97 -4.20
N LEU A 128 5.32 -4.31 -4.25
CA LEU A 128 4.71 -5.37 -3.46
C LEU A 128 4.26 -6.50 -4.38
N TYR A 129 4.58 -7.73 -3.99
CA TYR A 129 4.03 -8.93 -4.59
C TYR A 129 3.15 -9.63 -3.55
N CYS A 130 1.85 -9.66 -3.81
CA CYS A 130 0.86 -10.19 -2.89
C CYS A 130 0.31 -11.52 -3.45
N VAL A 131 0.73 -12.63 -2.85
CA VAL A 131 0.29 -14.00 -3.19
C VAL A 131 -1.04 -14.29 -2.51
N GLY A 132 -2.01 -14.85 -3.25
CA GLY A 132 -3.36 -15.13 -2.75
C GLY A 132 -4.18 -13.87 -2.47
N SER A 133 -3.91 -12.79 -3.21
CA SER A 133 -4.51 -11.46 -2.98
C SER A 133 -5.48 -11.02 -4.07
N GLY A 134 -5.83 -11.91 -5.00
CA GLY A 134 -6.65 -11.59 -6.17
C GLY A 134 -8.02 -11.07 -5.79
N SER A 135 -8.55 -11.48 -4.65
CA SER A 135 -9.83 -10.97 -4.15
C SER A 135 -9.87 -9.46 -3.86
N GLY A 136 -8.71 -8.80 -3.70
CA GLY A 136 -8.61 -7.34 -3.63
C GLY A 136 -8.58 -6.73 -2.21
N SER A 137 -8.40 -7.56 -1.16
CA SER A 137 -8.33 -7.08 0.23
C SER A 137 -7.11 -6.20 0.47
N GLU A 138 -5.94 -6.63 -0.02
CA GLU A 138 -4.67 -5.91 0.06
C GLU A 138 -4.69 -4.65 -0.79
N LEU A 139 -5.28 -4.71 -1.99
CA LEU A 139 -5.47 -3.53 -2.84
C LEU A 139 -6.21 -2.42 -2.09
N ALA A 140 -7.37 -2.74 -1.51
CA ALA A 140 -8.16 -1.77 -0.75
C ALA A 140 -7.39 -1.21 0.46
N ALA A 141 -6.71 -2.09 1.21
CA ALA A 141 -5.96 -1.72 2.40
C ALA A 141 -4.72 -0.87 2.11
N ILE A 142 -3.92 -1.26 1.12
CA ILE A 142 -2.72 -0.54 0.69
C ILE A 142 -3.11 0.83 0.15
N ALA A 143 -4.08 0.90 -0.74
CA ALA A 143 -4.57 2.16 -1.28
C ALA A 143 -5.08 3.09 -0.17
N ALA A 144 -5.83 2.58 0.80
CA ALA A 144 -6.25 3.36 1.95
C ALA A 144 -5.06 3.84 2.80
N ALA A 145 -4.08 2.97 3.10
CA ALA A 145 -2.90 3.32 3.86
C ALA A 145 -2.00 4.35 3.14
N MET A 146 -1.95 4.31 1.80
CA MET A 146 -1.25 5.30 0.98
C MET A 146 -1.77 6.72 1.19
N THR A 147 -3.04 6.91 1.57
CA THR A 147 -3.60 8.23 1.91
C THR A 147 -3.09 8.78 3.25
N ARG A 148 -2.41 7.95 4.07
CA ARG A 148 -1.87 8.35 5.38
C ARG A 148 -0.44 8.89 5.33
N VAL A 149 0.18 8.93 4.15
CA VAL A 149 1.54 9.44 3.92
C VAL A 149 1.58 10.49 2.79
N PRO A 150 2.61 11.34 2.72
CA PRO A 150 2.75 12.33 1.65
C PRO A 150 2.81 11.71 0.24
N ALA A 151 2.35 12.48 -0.77
CA ALA A 151 2.16 12.03 -2.15
C ALA A 151 3.41 12.10 -3.03
N GLU A 152 4.31 13.04 -2.74
CA GLU A 152 5.21 13.65 -3.73
C GLU A 152 6.22 12.65 -4.32
N ARG A 153 6.52 11.59 -3.57
CA ARG A 153 7.46 10.53 -3.94
C ARG A 153 6.83 9.14 -3.94
N GLN A 154 5.53 9.05 -3.70
CA GLN A 154 4.80 7.79 -3.60
C GLN A 154 4.63 7.19 -4.99
N LYS A 155 5.19 5.99 -5.20
CA LYS A 155 5.06 5.20 -6.43
C LYS A 155 5.04 3.72 -6.05
N VAL A 156 3.86 3.19 -5.83
CA VAL A 156 3.65 1.81 -5.40
C VAL A 156 3.27 0.98 -6.62
N LYS A 157 4.05 -0.06 -6.90
CA LYS A 157 3.68 -1.12 -7.84
C LYS A 157 3.15 -2.30 -7.03
N LEU A 158 1.88 -2.62 -7.19
CA LEU A 158 1.20 -3.73 -6.54
C LEU A 158 0.93 -4.82 -7.56
N VAL A 159 1.57 -5.97 -7.39
CA VAL A 159 1.27 -7.17 -8.16
C VAL A 159 0.46 -8.11 -7.28
N MET A 160 -0.74 -8.44 -7.73
CA MET A 160 -1.66 -9.35 -7.06
C MET A 160 -1.71 -10.64 -7.85
N GLN A 161 -1.41 -11.76 -7.18
CA GLN A 161 -1.47 -13.08 -7.79
C GLN A 161 -2.49 -13.95 -7.07
N ASP A 162 -3.24 -14.73 -7.84
CA ASP A 162 -4.25 -15.65 -7.33
C ASP A 162 -4.56 -16.76 -8.33
N ILE A 163 -5.12 -17.87 -7.85
CA ILE A 163 -5.58 -18.97 -8.70
C ILE A 163 -6.92 -18.63 -9.37
N GLY A 164 -7.76 -17.84 -8.69
CA GLY A 164 -9.02 -17.38 -9.21
C GLY A 164 -8.88 -16.44 -10.40
N ASP A 165 -9.97 -16.08 -11.05
CA ASP A 165 -10.01 -15.02 -12.05
C ASP A 165 -10.72 -13.78 -11.49
N TYR A 166 -9.98 -12.96 -10.76
CA TYR A 166 -10.52 -11.77 -10.08
C TYR A 166 -10.36 -10.48 -10.90
N GLU A 167 -9.98 -10.56 -12.19
CA GLU A 167 -9.66 -9.36 -12.99
C GLU A 167 -10.82 -8.34 -13.00
N SER A 168 -12.07 -8.81 -13.16
CA SER A 168 -13.25 -7.95 -13.15
C SER A 168 -13.51 -7.30 -11.78
N VAL A 169 -13.27 -8.05 -10.69
CA VAL A 169 -13.41 -7.57 -9.30
C VAL A 169 -12.37 -6.49 -9.01
N LEU A 170 -11.11 -6.77 -9.34
CA LEU A 170 -9.99 -5.84 -9.15
C LEU A 170 -10.17 -4.58 -9.98
N ALA A 171 -10.60 -4.69 -11.24
CA ALA A 171 -10.90 -3.53 -12.08
C ALA A 171 -11.98 -2.64 -11.43
N SER A 172 -13.04 -3.22 -10.86
CA SER A 172 -14.08 -2.45 -10.15
C SER A 172 -13.52 -1.73 -8.92
N PHE A 173 -12.68 -2.41 -8.15
CA PHE A 173 -12.05 -1.85 -6.94
C PHE A 173 -11.13 -0.70 -7.31
N GLU A 174 -10.24 -0.91 -8.27
CA GLU A 174 -9.30 0.08 -8.75
C GLU A 174 -10.02 1.34 -9.25
N ASN A 175 -11.03 1.19 -10.11
CA ASN A 175 -11.82 2.32 -10.61
C ASN A 175 -12.46 3.11 -9.46
N THR A 176 -13.02 2.40 -8.48
CA THR A 176 -13.68 3.03 -7.32
C THR A 176 -12.68 3.72 -6.40
N ILE A 177 -11.48 3.13 -6.20
CA ILE A 177 -10.38 3.71 -5.43
C ILE A 177 -9.90 5.01 -6.08
N ARG A 178 -9.66 5.01 -7.39
CA ARG A 178 -9.22 6.19 -8.14
C ARG A 178 -10.24 7.32 -8.03
N GLU A 179 -11.52 6.99 -8.18
CA GLU A 179 -12.62 7.95 -8.06
C GLU A 179 -12.74 8.52 -6.64
N LYS A 180 -12.73 7.67 -5.60
CA LYS A 180 -13.00 8.12 -4.23
C LYS A 180 -11.81 8.72 -3.50
N TRP A 181 -10.61 8.19 -3.76
CA TRP A 181 -9.41 8.53 -2.97
C TRP A 181 -8.40 9.36 -3.74
N SER A 182 -8.71 9.71 -4.99
CA SER A 182 -7.85 10.54 -5.85
C SER A 182 -6.41 10.02 -5.94
N ILE A 183 -6.27 8.70 -5.91
CA ILE A 183 -5.00 8.00 -6.12
C ILE A 183 -4.83 7.84 -7.63
N THR A 184 -3.71 8.32 -8.18
CA THR A 184 -3.46 8.24 -9.63
C THR A 184 -2.78 6.92 -10.01
N GLU A 185 -2.78 6.57 -11.30
CA GLU A 185 -2.05 5.40 -11.81
C GLU A 185 -0.54 5.51 -11.58
N GLU A 186 0.03 6.72 -11.58
CA GLU A 186 1.44 6.93 -11.27
C GLU A 186 1.77 6.67 -9.80
N GLN A 187 0.79 6.87 -8.91
CA GLN A 187 0.93 6.60 -7.48
C GLN A 187 0.74 5.13 -7.16
N LEU A 188 -0.25 4.47 -7.77
CA LEU A 188 -0.57 3.06 -7.58
C LEU A 188 -0.75 2.37 -8.95
N GLU A 189 0.28 1.65 -9.36
CA GLU A 189 0.27 0.76 -10.51
C GLU A 189 -0.15 -0.64 -10.04
N CYS A 190 -1.25 -1.16 -10.56
CA CYS A 190 -1.75 -2.49 -10.24
C CYS A 190 -1.50 -3.46 -11.40
N THR A 191 -1.10 -4.68 -11.07
CA THR A 191 -0.97 -5.77 -12.04
C THR A 191 -1.59 -7.02 -11.43
N TYR A 192 -2.39 -7.73 -12.21
CA TYR A 192 -2.97 -9.01 -11.81
C TYR A 192 -2.31 -10.17 -12.57
N GLU A 193 -1.97 -11.23 -11.85
CA GLU A 193 -1.41 -12.47 -12.41
C GLU A 193 -2.28 -13.65 -11.96
N LYS A 194 -3.00 -14.27 -12.89
CA LYS A 194 -3.67 -15.55 -12.61
C LYS A 194 -2.66 -16.69 -12.70
N GLY A 195 -2.54 -17.49 -11.64
CA GLY A 195 -1.63 -18.65 -11.61
C GLY A 195 -1.54 -19.30 -10.25
N ASP A 196 -0.76 -20.39 -10.15
CA ASP A 196 -0.56 -21.15 -8.89
C ASP A 196 0.61 -20.60 -8.06
N THR A 197 1.72 -20.20 -8.72
CA THR A 197 2.86 -19.55 -8.05
C THR A 197 3.53 -18.50 -8.94
N GLY A 198 3.98 -17.40 -8.32
CA GLY A 198 4.64 -16.29 -8.99
C GLY A 198 6.05 -16.57 -9.51
N THR A 199 6.43 -15.87 -10.59
CA THR A 199 7.81 -15.82 -11.08
C THR A 199 8.27 -14.36 -11.12
N GLY A 200 9.32 -13.98 -10.37
CA GLY A 200 9.84 -12.61 -10.37
C GLY A 200 10.75 -12.22 -9.20
N ARG A 201 11.34 -11.01 -9.27
CA ARG A 201 12.17 -10.41 -8.21
C ARG A 201 11.41 -9.22 -7.61
N PHE A 202 11.16 -9.26 -6.32
CA PHE A 202 10.30 -8.29 -5.62
C PHE A 202 11.01 -7.72 -4.40
N ASP A 203 10.72 -6.46 -4.04
CA ASP A 203 11.29 -5.84 -2.83
C ASP A 203 10.72 -6.51 -1.57
N HIS A 204 9.43 -6.85 -1.58
CA HIS A 204 8.75 -7.56 -0.51
C HIS A 204 7.68 -8.50 -1.07
N ILE A 205 7.57 -9.68 -0.46
CA ILE A 205 6.52 -10.66 -0.72
C ILE A 205 5.58 -10.66 0.47
N TYR A 206 4.29 -10.45 0.22
CA TYR A 206 3.23 -10.63 1.20
C TYR A 206 2.48 -11.91 0.83
N VAL A 207 2.46 -12.88 1.73
CA VAL A 207 1.71 -14.13 1.54
C VAL A 207 0.44 -14.04 2.37
N CYS A 208 -0.70 -13.98 1.68
CA CYS A 208 -2.00 -14.15 2.29
C CYS A 208 -2.23 -15.65 2.53
N HIS A 209 -2.72 -16.02 3.71
CA HIS A 209 -3.25 -17.35 3.95
C HIS A 209 -4.77 -17.22 3.93
N GLU A 210 -5.41 -17.74 2.89
CA GLU A 210 -6.87 -17.90 2.83
C GLU A 210 -7.35 -19.09 3.68
#